data_AF-A0A246SK19-F1
#
_entry.id   AF-A0A246SK19-F1
#
_cell.length_a   1.000
_cell.length_b   1.000
_cell.length_c   1.000
_cell.angle_alpha   90.00
_cell.angle_beta   90.00
_cell.angle_gamma   90.00
#
_symmetry.space_group_name_H-M   'P 1'
#
loop_
_entity.id
_entity.type
_entity.pdbx_description
1 polymer ?
#
loop_
_entity_poly.entity_id
_entity_poly.type
_entity_poly.pdbx_seq_one_letter_code
_entity_poly.pdbx_strand_id
1 'polypeptide(L)'
;MGGLDEHFNPAERQEREALAAAFREVFSLPSGKRVLFWMLEQCAIYREAFAGEAVSTTHYTLGLQGAGRKLIAMLDEIDQRFYPSLLLEIATIKAIDRQVTINMRSEDDDVDA
;
A
#
# COMPACT_ATOMS: atom_id res chain seq x y z
N MET A 1 -2.98 -16.70 27.01
CA MET A 1 -2.05 -16.82 25.87
C MET A 1 -1.07 -15.66 25.96
N GLY A 2 -0.02 -15.81 26.77
CA GLY A 2 1.10 -14.89 26.83
C GLY A 2 2.32 -15.59 26.23
N GLY A 3 3.26 -14.82 25.67
CA GLY A 3 4.57 -15.35 25.29
C GLY A 3 5.06 -15.05 23.87
N LEU A 4 4.75 -13.88 23.30
CA LEU A 4 5.57 -13.30 22.22
C LEU A 4 6.00 -11.84 22.51
N ASP A 5 5.42 -11.19 23.52
CA ASP A 5 5.81 -9.86 23.97
C ASP A 5 6.98 -9.85 24.99
N GLU A 6 7.46 -11.02 25.41
CA GLU A 6 8.42 -11.17 26.53
C GLU A 6 9.91 -11.08 26.15
N HIS A 7 10.24 -10.81 24.88
CA HIS A 7 11.64 -10.79 24.42
C HIS A 7 12.10 -9.55 23.65
N PHE A 8 11.30 -8.50 23.56
CA PHE A 8 11.80 -7.24 23.03
C PHE A 8 12.53 -6.45 24.11
N ASN A 9 13.80 -6.11 23.86
CA ASN A 9 14.48 -5.12 24.69
C ASN A 9 13.70 -3.79 24.59
N PRO A 10 13.52 -3.00 25.66
CA PRO A 10 12.83 -1.71 25.63
C PRO A 10 13.15 -0.82 24.42
N ALA A 11 14.38 -0.85 23.90
CA ALA A 11 14.74 -0.13 22.68
C ALA A 11 13.96 -0.60 21.42
N GLU A 12 13.84 -1.90 21.20
CA GLU A 12 13.12 -2.48 20.05
C GLU A 12 11.62 -2.19 20.14
N ARG A 13 11.07 -2.21 21.35
CA ARG A 13 9.67 -1.82 21.58
C ARG A 13 9.43 -0.35 21.23
N GLN A 14 10.33 0.53 21.67
CA GLN A 14 10.26 1.95 21.36
C GLN A 14 10.36 2.20 19.84
N GLU A 15 11.26 1.52 19.14
CA GLU A 15 11.38 1.61 17.68
C GLU A 15 10.11 1.15 16.97
N ARG A 16 9.51 0.03 17.40
CA ARG A 16 8.23 -0.46 16.85
C ARG A 16 7.09 0.52 17.07
N GLU A 17 6.98 1.09 18.27
CA GLU A 17 5.94 2.08 18.59
C GLU A 17 6.11 3.37 17.77
N ALA A 18 7.35 3.84 17.59
CA ALA A 18 7.67 4.99 16.75
C ALA A 18 7.33 4.73 15.26
N LEU A 19 7.67 3.54 14.76
CA LEU A 19 7.34 3.13 13.39
C LEU A 19 5.82 3.05 13.20
N ALA A 20 5.09 2.45 14.14
CA ALA A 20 3.63 2.40 14.11
C ALA A 20 3.00 3.79 14.12
N ALA A 21 3.54 4.74 14.89
CA ALA A 21 3.10 6.13 14.89
C ALA A 21 3.32 6.80 13.52
N ALA A 22 4.49 6.62 12.91
CA ALA A 22 4.79 7.16 11.59
C ALA A 22 3.84 6.60 10.52
N PHE A 23 3.54 5.31 10.56
CA PHE A 23 2.56 4.71 9.64
C PHE A 23 1.15 5.27 9.83
N ARG A 24 0.70 5.53 11.07
CA ARG A 24 -0.59 6.19 11.32
C ARG A 24 -0.62 7.59 10.71
N GLU A 25 0.46 8.36 10.87
CA GLU A 25 0.59 9.68 10.29
C GLU A 25 0.51 9.63 8.76
N VAL A 26 1.33 8.79 8.12
CA VAL A 26 1.30 8.59 6.67
C VAL A 26 -0.09 8.18 6.19
N PHE A 27 -0.74 7.24 6.90
CA PHE A 27 -2.07 6.79 6.54
C PHE A 27 -3.13 7.89 6.66
N SER A 28 -2.99 8.81 7.61
CA SER A 28 -3.93 9.93 7.77
C SER A 28 -3.92 10.89 6.57
N LEU A 29 -2.80 10.96 5.84
CA LEU A 29 -2.61 11.87 4.72
C LEU A 29 -3.12 11.25 3.40
N PRO A 30 -3.94 11.96 2.59
CA PRO A 30 -4.35 11.49 1.27
C PRO A 30 -3.17 11.20 0.33
N SER A 31 -2.08 11.95 0.43
CA SER A 31 -0.84 11.71 -0.32
C SER A 31 -0.11 10.47 0.18
N GLY A 32 -0.06 10.27 1.50
CA GLY A 32 0.55 9.08 2.10
C GLY A 32 -0.18 7.80 1.67
N LYS A 33 -1.51 7.79 1.64
CA LYS A 33 -2.30 6.67 1.08
C LYS A 33 -1.97 6.39 -0.38
N ARG A 34 -1.81 7.42 -1.22
CA ARG A 34 -1.40 7.24 -2.63
C ARG A 34 -0.03 6.56 -2.73
N VAL A 35 0.94 6.99 -1.92
CA VAL A 35 2.28 6.39 -1.89
C VAL A 35 2.23 4.94 -1.41
N LEU A 36 1.54 4.67 -0.31
CA LEU A 36 1.36 3.31 0.23
C LEU A 36 0.75 2.38 -0.80
N PHE A 37 -0.28 2.83 -1.50
CA PHE A 37 -0.91 2.05 -2.54
C PHE A 37 0.02 1.84 -3.75
N TRP A 38 0.73 2.87 -4.20
CA TRP A 38 1.71 2.75 -5.27
C TRP A 38 2.80 1.71 -4.93
N MET A 39 3.29 1.70 -3.68
CA MET A 39 4.25 0.69 -3.20
C MET A 39 3.68 -0.73 -3.28
N LEU A 40 2.42 -0.91 -2.87
CA LEU A 40 1.74 -2.21 -2.96
C LEU A 40 1.57 -2.68 -4.41
N GLU A 41 1.32 -1.76 -5.35
CA GLU A 41 1.28 -2.07 -6.78
C GLU A 41 2.64 -2.59 -7.28
N GLN A 42 3.76 -2.00 -6.81
CA GLN A 42 5.11 -2.46 -7.18
C GLN A 42 5.42 -3.86 -6.63
N CYS A 43 4.79 -4.24 -5.52
CA CYS A 43 4.99 -5.56 -4.91
C CYS A 43 4.28 -6.70 -5.65
N ALA A 44 3.52 -6.42 -6.71
CA ALA A 44 2.83 -7.42 -7.53
C ALA A 44 2.01 -8.44 -6.72
N ILE A 45 1.44 -8.01 -5.58
CA ILE A 45 0.75 -8.87 -4.59
C ILE A 45 -0.47 -9.60 -5.16
N TYR A 46 -1.03 -9.12 -6.27
CA TYR A 46 -2.19 -9.70 -6.95
C TYR A 46 -1.85 -10.50 -8.21
N ARG A 47 -0.57 -10.60 -8.59
CA ARG A 47 -0.14 -11.39 -9.75
C ARG A 47 0.19 -12.83 -9.34
N GLU A 48 -0.07 -13.78 -10.24
CA GLU A 48 0.37 -15.16 -10.04
C GLU A 48 1.90 -15.25 -10.14
N ALA A 49 2.53 -15.85 -9.14
CA ALA A 49 3.99 -15.99 -9.10
C ALA A 49 4.54 -17.08 -10.04
N PHE A 50 3.69 -18.03 -10.46
CA PHE A 50 4.07 -19.18 -11.29
C PHE A 50 3.33 -19.14 -12.64
N ALA A 51 3.55 -18.10 -13.43
CA ALA A 51 2.93 -17.94 -14.75
C ALA A 51 3.69 -18.66 -15.90
N GLY A 52 4.44 -19.72 -15.59
CA GLY A 52 5.27 -20.46 -16.57
C GLY A 52 6.62 -19.81 -16.88
N GLU A 53 7.06 -18.84 -16.08
CA GLU A 53 8.32 -18.12 -16.23
C GLU A 53 9.52 -18.88 -15.66
N ALA A 54 10.74 -18.46 -16.02
CA ALA A 54 11.98 -19.02 -15.48
C ALA A 54 12.03 -18.97 -13.94
N VAL A 55 12.70 -19.95 -13.33
CA VAL A 55 12.82 -20.11 -11.87
C VAL A 55 13.37 -18.85 -11.18
N SER A 56 14.32 -18.16 -11.81
CA SER A 56 14.87 -16.90 -11.30
C SER A 56 13.84 -15.76 -11.25
N THR A 57 13.01 -15.64 -12.28
CA THR A 57 11.92 -14.65 -12.36
C THR A 57 10.85 -14.96 -11.31
N THR A 58 10.55 -16.24 -11.10
CA THR A 58 9.64 -16.72 -10.06
C THR A 58 10.12 -16.31 -8.65
N HIS A 59 11.40 -16.53 -8.32
CA HIS A 59 11.97 -16.14 -7.02
C HIS A 59 11.98 -14.63 -6.81
N TYR A 60 12.28 -13.85 -7.85
CA TYR A 60 12.22 -12.39 -7.81
C TYR A 60 10.79 -11.90 -7.51
N THR A 61 9.79 -12.44 -8.22
CA THR A 61 8.37 -12.12 -8.00
C THR A 61 7.92 -12.49 -6.59
N LEU A 62 8.31 -13.66 -6.08
CA LEU A 62 8.00 -14.07 -4.71
C LEU A 62 8.63 -13.13 -3.66
N GLY A 63 9.85 -12.63 -3.91
CA GLY A 63 10.51 -11.64 -3.07
C GLY A 63 9.76 -10.32 -3.00
N LEU A 64 9.34 -9.78 -4.16
CA LEU A 64 8.52 -8.57 -4.26
C LEU A 64 7.20 -8.71 -3.51
N GLN A 65 6.50 -9.83 -3.71
CA GLN A 65 5.26 -10.12 -3.00
C GLN A 65 5.48 -10.27 -1.48
N GLY A 66 6.63 -10.79 -1.07
CA GLY A 66 7.04 -10.85 0.33
C GLY A 66 7.14 -9.47 0.97
N ALA A 67 7.71 -8.49 0.26
CA ALA A 67 7.75 -7.10 0.73
C ALA A 67 6.34 -6.50 0.85
N GLY A 68 5.47 -6.76 -0.13
CA GLY A 68 4.07 -6.30 -0.08
C GLY A 68 3.29 -6.90 1.10
N ARG A 69 3.46 -8.19 1.37
CA ARG A 69 2.84 -8.85 2.54
C ARG A 69 3.32 -8.27 3.86
N LYS A 70 4.60 -7.90 3.98
CA LYS A 70 5.13 -7.23 5.19
C LYS A 70 4.50 -5.85 5.40
N LEU A 71 4.31 -5.09 4.31
CA LEU A 71 3.62 -3.80 4.37
C LEU A 71 2.16 -3.96 4.82
N ILE A 72 1.45 -4.95 4.28
CA ILE A 72 0.07 -5.28 4.71
C ILE A 72 0.04 -5.68 6.19
N ALA A 73 0.96 -6.54 6.63
CA ALA A 73 1.05 -6.97 8.02
C ALA A 73 1.30 -5.80 8.97
N MET A 74 2.15 -4.83 8.58
CA MET A 74 2.36 -3.61 9.37
C MET A 74 1.08 -2.77 9.49
N LEU A 75 0.31 -2.63 8.40
CA LEU A 75 -0.98 -1.93 8.45
C LEU A 75 -1.97 -2.66 9.36
N ASP A 76 -2.04 -3.98 9.25
CA ASP A 76 -2.95 -4.83 10.05
C ASP A 76 -2.63 -4.78 11.54
N GLU A 77 -1.34 -4.78 11.89
CA GLU A 77 -0.88 -4.64 13.27
C GLU A 77 -1.28 -3.30 13.89
N ILE A 78 -1.30 -2.22 13.10
CA ILE A 78 -1.68 -0.89 13.56
C ILE A 78 -3.20 -0.79 13.76
N ASP A 79 -3.96 -1.19 12.73
CA ASP A 79 -5.42 -1.36 12.74
C ASP A 79 -5.81 -2.22 11.54
N GLN A 80 -6.49 -3.34 11.80
CA GLN A 80 -6.90 -4.33 10.80
C GLN A 80 -7.77 -3.75 9.68
N ARG A 81 -8.35 -2.57 9.88
CA ARG A 81 -9.17 -1.86 8.89
C ARG A 81 -8.35 -1.03 7.91
N PHE A 82 -7.08 -0.73 8.17
CA PHE A 82 -6.26 0.16 7.34
C PHE A 82 -6.06 -0.37 5.92
N TYR A 83 -5.74 -1.65 5.77
CA TYR A 83 -5.56 -2.20 4.43
C TYR A 83 -6.87 -2.25 3.62
N PRO A 84 -8.00 -2.75 4.16
CA PRO A 84 -9.30 -2.63 3.49
C PRO A 84 -9.68 -1.19 3.14
N SER A 85 -9.53 -0.23 4.06
CA SER A 85 -9.90 1.16 3.79
C SER A 85 -8.99 1.80 2.72
N LEU A 86 -7.69 1.47 2.69
CA LEU A 86 -6.78 1.91 1.64
C LEU A 86 -7.28 1.52 0.24
N LEU A 87 -7.77 0.29 0.08
CA LEU A 87 -8.29 -0.22 -1.19
C LEU A 87 -9.59 0.49 -1.62
N LEU A 88 -10.45 0.84 -0.66
CA LEU A 88 -11.69 1.58 -0.94
C LEU A 88 -11.41 3.04 -1.28
N GLU A 89 -10.52 3.69 -0.52
CA GLU A 89 -10.17 5.08 -0.70
C GLU A 89 -9.42 5.31 -2.02
N ILE A 90 -8.52 4.41 -2.42
CA ILE A 90 -7.82 4.56 -3.69
C ILE A 90 -8.74 4.36 -4.91
N ALA A 91 -9.72 3.45 -4.82
CA ALA A 91 -10.73 3.31 -5.86
C ALA A 91 -11.49 4.63 -6.06
N THR A 92 -11.78 5.32 -4.96
CA THR A 92 -12.41 6.65 -4.96
C THR A 92 -11.49 7.70 -5.56
N ILE A 93 -10.22 7.76 -5.14
CA ILE A 93 -9.21 8.68 -5.68
C ILE A 93 -9.05 8.49 -7.20
N LYS A 94 -8.86 7.26 -7.67
CA LYS A 94 -8.73 6.94 -9.11
C LYS A 94 -10.01 7.27 -9.91
N ALA A 95 -11.18 7.25 -9.29
CA ALA A 95 -12.43 7.67 -9.94
C ALA A 95 -12.48 9.19 -10.10
N ILE A 96 -12.12 9.94 -9.05
CA ILE A 96 -12.04 11.40 -9.08
C ILE A 96 -11.02 11.88 -10.12
N ASP A 97 -9.80 11.32 -10.09
CA ASP A 97 -8.72 11.71 -11.02
C ASP A 97 -9.12 11.49 -12.50
N ARG A 98 -9.86 10.40 -12.78
CA ARG A 98 -10.42 10.16 -14.12
C ARG A 98 -11.44 11.21 -14.53
N GLN A 99 -12.33 11.60 -13.62
CA GLN A 99 -13.35 12.59 -13.90
C GLN A 99 -12.77 13.98 -14.14
N VAL A 100 -11.75 14.38 -13.37
CA VAL A 100 -11.01 15.63 -13.59
C VAL A 100 -10.35 15.64 -14.97
N THR A 101 -9.72 14.53 -15.37
CA THR A 101 -9.08 14.39 -16.69
C THR A 101 -10.08 14.52 -17.83
N ILE A 102 -11.27 13.92 -17.69
CA ILE A 102 -12.36 14.04 -18.68
C ILE A 102 -12.83 15.49 -18.81
N ASN A 103 -13.02 16.19 -17.69
CA ASN A 103 -13.49 17.57 -17.68
C ASN A 103 -12.48 18.51 -18.35
N MET A 104 -11.19 18.42 -18.00
CA MET A 104 -10.14 19.24 -18.61
C MET A 104 -10.05 19.02 -20.13
N ARG A 105 -10.21 17.78 -20.59
CA ARG A 105 -10.18 17.46 -22.02
C ARG A 105 -11.42 17.99 -22.78
N SER A 106 -12.56 18.09 -22.09
CA SER A 106 -13.79 18.64 -22.67
C SER A 106 -13.72 20.16 -22.78
N GLU A 107 -13.08 20.83 -21.80
CA GLU A 107 -12.85 22.28 -21.82
C GLU A 107 -11.83 22.69 -22.89
N ASP A 108 -10.80 21.89 -23.16
CA ASP A 108 -9.85 22.16 -24.24
C ASP A 108 -10.48 21.96 -25.65
N ASP A 109 -11.36 20.97 -25.83
CA ASP A 109 -12.03 20.71 -27.13
C ASP A 109 -13.10 21.78 -27.47
N ASP A 110 -13.67 22.48 -26.47
CA ASP A 110 -14.69 23.54 -26.66
C ASP A 110 -14.09 24.93 -26.97
N VAL A 111 -12.78 25.13 -26.81
CA VAL A 111 -12.11 26.43 -27.05
C VAL A 111 -11.59 26.57 -28.49
N ASP A 112 -11.50 25.46 -29.23
CA ASP A 112 -11.03 25.41 -30.63
C ASP A 112 -12.15 25.26 -31.69
N ALA A 113 -13.43 25.44 -31.31
CA ALA A 113 -14.61 25.31 -32.19
C ALA A 113 -15.27 26.64 -32.60
#